data_AF-A0A075FP38-F1
#
_entry.id   AF-A0A075FP38-F1
#
_cell.length_a   1.000
_cell.length_b   1.000
_cell.length_c   1.000
_cell.angle_alpha   90.00
_cell.angle_beta   90.00
_cell.angle_gamma   90.00
#
_symmetry.space_group_name_H-M   'P 1'
#
loop_
_entity.id
_entity.type
_entity.pdbx_description
1 polymer ?
#
loop_
_entity_poly.entity_id
_entity_poly.type
_entity_poly.pdbx_seq_one_letter_code
_entity_poly.pdbx_strand_id
1 'polypeptide(L)'
;MKPNIVFLLLDSFRSDKCYGESKTSKTPNLDTLIKNSTYLPNTFASADGTILSLNSLFTGLFPFKTGTRAKKLQLHGTNFIDILKKTAIIFMEKHHI
;
A
#
# COMPACT_ATOMS: atom_id res chain seq x y z
N MET A 1 15.71 -18.93 -7.50
CA MET A 1 14.28 -18.74 -7.82
C MET A 1 13.97 -17.25 -7.86
N LYS A 2 13.12 -16.79 -8.79
CA LYS A 2 12.63 -15.40 -8.82
C LYS A 2 11.37 -15.28 -7.95
N PRO A 3 11.32 -14.38 -6.95
CA PRO A 3 10.13 -14.23 -6.10
C PRO A 3 9.00 -13.51 -6.87
N ASN A 4 7.76 -13.90 -6.57
CA ASN A 4 6.58 -13.15 -6.97
C ASN A 4 6.21 -12.16 -5.86
N ILE A 5 5.60 -11.03 -6.23
CA ILE A 5 5.18 -10.00 -5.29
C ILE A 5 3.67 -9.84 -5.41
N VAL A 6 2.95 -9.96 -4.29
CA VAL A 6 1.54 -9.60 -4.17
C VAL A 6 1.47 -8.37 -3.30
N PHE A 7 0.93 -7.27 -3.84
CA PHE A 7 0.72 -6.02 -3.12
C PHE A 7 -0.76 -5.84 -2.82
N LEU A 8 -1.13 -5.91 -1.54
CA LEU A 8 -2.51 -5.74 -1.07
C LEU A 8 -2.63 -4.42 -0.30
N LEU A 9 -3.51 -3.54 -0.77
CA LEU A 9 -3.87 -2.29 -0.10
C LEU A 9 -5.36 -2.29 0.21
N LEU A 10 -5.72 -1.88 1.42
CA LEU A 10 -7.10 -1.79 1.89
C LEU A 10 -7.45 -0.32 2.16
N ASP A 11 -8.47 0.21 1.48
CA ASP A 11 -8.90 1.59 1.70
C ASP A 11 -9.58 1.74 3.06
N SER A 12 -9.23 2.80 3.79
CA SER A 12 -9.81 3.17 5.08
C SER A 12 -9.70 2.08 6.16
N PHE A 13 -8.71 1.19 6.06
CA PHE A 13 -8.47 0.13 7.04
C PHE A 13 -7.59 0.61 8.21
N ARG A 14 -8.10 0.48 9.43
CA ARG A 14 -7.40 0.94 10.65
C ARG A 14 -6.56 -0.16 11.27
N SER A 15 -5.40 0.22 11.81
CA SER A 15 -4.47 -0.71 12.47
C SER A 15 -5.04 -1.38 13.73
N ASP A 16 -5.86 -0.68 14.52
CA ASP A 16 -6.52 -1.24 15.72
C ASP A 16 -7.56 -2.34 15.39
N LYS A 17 -7.97 -2.44 14.12
CA LYS A 17 -8.81 -3.53 13.60
C LYS A 17 -7.99 -4.65 12.95
N CYS A 18 -6.67 -4.52 12.91
CA CYS A 18 -5.76 -5.49 12.31
C CYS A 18 -4.90 -6.18 13.37
N TYR A 19 -4.43 -5.44 14.36
CA TYR A 19 -3.45 -5.92 15.33
C TYR A 19 -3.59 -5.21 16.68
N GLY A 20 -3.16 -5.88 17.77
CA GLY A 20 -3.15 -5.34 19.14
C GLY A 20 -4.11 -6.06 20.09
N GLU A 21 -3.89 -5.90 21.39
CA GLU A 21 -4.65 -6.58 22.45
C GLU A 21 -6.14 -6.18 22.48
N SER A 22 -6.44 -4.94 22.08
CA SER A 22 -7.80 -4.40 22.02
C SER A 22 -8.55 -4.73 20.72
N LYS A 23 -7.96 -5.53 19.83
CA LYS A 23 -8.58 -5.93 18.56
C LYS A 23 -9.81 -6.79 18.80
N THR A 24 -10.97 -6.33 18.30
CA THR A 24 -12.25 -7.08 18.37
C THR A 24 -12.68 -7.69 17.04
N SER A 25 -12.04 -7.32 15.94
CA SER A 25 -12.33 -7.84 14.59
C SER A 25 -11.84 -9.27 14.42
N LYS A 26 -12.60 -10.06 13.65
CA LYS A 26 -12.22 -11.43 13.26
C LYS A 26 -11.58 -11.41 11.86
N THR A 27 -10.27 -11.60 11.79
CA THR A 27 -9.49 -11.49 10.54
C THR A 27 -8.51 -12.66 10.41
N PRO A 28 -8.98 -13.92 10.43
CA PRO A 28 -8.12 -15.10 10.59
C PRO A 28 -7.01 -15.22 9.54
N ASN A 29 -7.25 -14.79 8.30
CA ASN A 29 -6.24 -14.79 7.24
C ASN A 29 -5.13 -13.75 7.49
N LEU A 30 -5.49 -12.54 7.93
CA LEU A 30 -4.50 -11.51 8.28
C LEU A 30 -3.76 -11.88 9.57
N ASP A 31 -4.47 -12.45 10.55
CA ASP A 31 -3.89 -12.88 11.83
C ASP A 31 -2.83 -13.98 11.58
N THR A 32 -3.12 -14.92 10.67
CA THR A 32 -2.16 -15.96 10.25
C THR A 32 -0.97 -15.37 9.48
N LEU A 33 -1.22 -14.38 8.60
CA LEU A 33 -0.16 -13.71 7.86
C LEU A 33 0.80 -13.02 8.83
N ILE A 34 0.28 -12.19 9.75
CA ILE A 34 1.05 -11.46 10.76
C ILE A 34 1.89 -12.41 11.62
N LYS A 35 1.31 -13.54 12.07
CA LYS A 35 2.02 -14.53 12.89
C LYS A 35 3.22 -15.14 12.18
N ASN A 36 3.14 -15.30 10.85
CA ASN A 36 4.16 -15.97 10.04
C ASN A 36 5.05 -14.98 9.26
N SER A 37 4.90 -13.67 9.49
CA SER A 37 5.62 -12.61 8.79
C SER A 37 6.16 -11.55 9.75
N THR A 38 6.78 -10.51 9.19
CA THR A 38 7.19 -9.33 9.96
C THR A 38 6.04 -8.30 9.98
N TYR A 39 5.67 -7.82 11.16
CA TYR A 39 4.72 -6.72 11.34
C TYR A 39 5.43 -5.44 11.76
N LEU A 40 5.05 -4.30 11.17
CA LEU A 40 5.67 -2.99 11.39
C LEU A 40 4.67 -2.06 12.11
N PRO A 41 4.70 -1.99 13.46
CA PRO A 41 3.71 -1.23 14.24
C PRO A 41 3.77 0.29 14.04
N ASN A 42 4.93 0.80 13.60
CA ASN A 42 5.19 2.22 13.45
C ASN A 42 5.23 2.63 11.96
N THR A 43 4.16 2.33 11.23
CA THR A 43 4.01 2.69 9.81
C THR A 43 2.98 3.81 9.68
N PHE A 44 3.39 4.97 9.16
CA PHE A 44 2.54 6.15 9.01
C PHE A 44 2.39 6.51 7.54
N ALA A 45 1.17 6.88 7.13
CA ALA A 45 0.93 7.41 5.80
C ALA A 45 1.54 8.82 5.67
N SER A 46 2.03 9.17 4.48
CA SER A 46 2.59 10.49 4.20
C SER A 46 1.53 11.59 4.10
N ALA A 47 0.25 11.22 4.00
CA ALA A 47 -0.91 12.10 3.98
C ALA A 47 -2.14 11.40 4.58
N ASP A 48 -3.17 12.19 4.87
CA ASP A 48 -4.47 11.76 5.40
C ASP A 48 -5.56 11.63 4.30
N GLY A 49 -5.17 11.68 3.02
CA GLY A 49 -6.08 11.52 1.88
C GLY A 49 -5.66 10.42 0.91
N THR A 50 -6.61 9.60 0.45
CA THR A 50 -6.36 8.41 -0.40
C THR A 50 -5.44 8.69 -1.58
N ILE A 51 -5.76 9.69 -2.40
CA ILE A 51 -4.96 10.02 -3.59
C ILE A 51 -3.56 10.54 -3.23
N LEU A 52 -3.43 11.34 -2.18
CA LEU A 52 -2.15 11.90 -1.76
C LEU A 52 -1.23 10.80 -1.21
N SER A 53 -1.79 9.90 -0.40
CA SER A 53 -1.08 8.76 0.16
C SER A 53 -0.67 7.76 -0.92
N LEU A 54 -1.54 7.48 -1.89
CA LEU A 54 -1.22 6.61 -3.03
C LEU A 54 -0.12 7.20 -3.92
N ASN A 55 -0.17 8.51 -4.21
CA ASN A 55 0.90 9.17 -4.96
C ASN A 55 2.23 9.06 -4.23
N SER A 56 2.23 9.26 -2.91
CA SER A 56 3.44 9.14 -2.11
C SER A 56 3.95 7.70 -2.08
N LEU A 57 3.05 6.73 -1.89
CA LEU A 57 3.34 5.31 -1.84
C LEU A 57 3.99 4.79 -3.14
N PHE A 58 3.46 5.15 -4.31
CA PHE A 58 3.96 4.63 -5.58
C PHE A 58 5.19 5.37 -6.11
N THR A 59 5.44 6.61 -5.68
CA THR A 59 6.58 7.42 -6.15
C THR A 59 7.73 7.48 -5.15
N GLY A 60 7.49 7.18 -3.87
CA GLY A 60 8.46 7.40 -2.79
C GLY A 60 8.69 8.88 -2.45
N LEU A 61 7.83 9.78 -2.91
CA LEU A 61 7.92 11.22 -2.69
C LEU A 61 6.84 11.72 -1.74
N PHE A 62 7.13 12.76 -0.96
CA PHE A 62 6.11 13.37 -0.10
C PHE A 62 5.06 14.17 -0.89
N PRO A 63 3.86 14.42 -0.32
CA PRO A 63 2.79 15.17 -0.99
C PRO A 63 3.19 16.55 -1.52
N PHE A 64 4.15 17.24 -0.89
CA PHE A 64 4.62 18.54 -1.38
C PHE A 64 5.41 18.45 -2.70
N LYS A 65 5.91 17.26 -3.06
CA LYS A 65 6.54 16.98 -4.36
C LYS A 65 5.54 16.43 -5.39
N THR A 66 4.50 15.71 -4.95
CA THR A 66 3.46 15.14 -5.83
C THR A 66 2.21 16.03 -5.96
N GLY A 67 2.19 17.18 -5.28
CA GLY A 67 1.05 18.10 -5.22
C GLY A 67 0.11 17.81 -4.04
N THR A 68 0.06 18.75 -3.09
CA THR A 68 -0.70 18.65 -1.82
C THR A 68 -2.22 18.63 -1.99
N ARG A 69 -2.72 18.88 -3.21
CA ARG A 69 -4.15 18.88 -3.57
C ARG A 69 -4.44 18.00 -4.79
N ALA A 70 -3.57 17.02 -5.06
CA ALA A 70 -3.77 16.12 -6.19
C ALA A 70 -5.11 15.38 -6.08
N LYS A 71 -5.88 15.40 -7.17
CA LYS A 71 -7.18 14.71 -7.28
C LYS A 71 -7.11 13.41 -8.10
N LYS A 72 -5.96 13.13 -8.70
CA LYS A 72 -5.72 11.96 -9.55
C LYS A 72 -4.41 11.29 -9.16
N LEU A 73 -4.34 9.99 -9.41
CA LEU A 73 -3.11 9.23 -9.31
C LEU A 73 -2.09 9.74 -10.32
N GLN A 74 -0.87 9.92 -9.87
CA GLN A 74 0.26 10.38 -10.65
C GLN A 74 1.22 9.21 -10.84
N LEU A 75 0.94 8.41 -11.87
CA LEU A 75 1.79 7.31 -12.31
C LEU A 75 2.64 7.71 -13.51
N HIS A 76 2.93 9.02 -13.67
CA HIS A 76 3.79 9.52 -14.73
C HIS A 76 5.25 9.61 -14.24
N GLY A 77 6.20 9.37 -15.14
CA GLY A 77 7.62 9.27 -14.78
C GLY A 77 7.95 7.97 -14.04
N THR A 78 9.20 7.80 -13.60
CA THR A 78 9.65 6.57 -12.95
C THR A 78 9.01 6.39 -11.57
N ASN A 79 8.06 5.47 -11.45
CA ASN A 79 7.46 5.04 -10.17
C ASN A 79 7.75 3.55 -9.90
N PHE A 80 7.37 3.05 -8.72
CA PHE A 80 7.65 1.66 -8.35
C PHE A 80 6.95 0.63 -9.24
N ILE A 81 5.77 0.94 -9.79
CA ILE A 81 5.06 0.04 -10.72
C ILE A 81 5.88 -0.10 -12.01
N ASP A 82 6.42 1.01 -12.53
CA ASP A 82 7.24 0.97 -13.74
C ASP A 82 8.56 0.22 -13.53
N ILE A 83 9.17 0.38 -12.36
CA ILE A 83 10.38 -0.37 -11.98
C ILE A 83 10.07 -1.88 -11.95
N LEU A 84 8.95 -2.28 -11.32
CA LEU A 84 8.55 -3.69 -11.23
C LEU A 84 8.25 -4.27 -12.63
N LYS A 85 7.55 -3.54 -13.51
CA LYS A 85 7.26 -3.97 -14.89
C LYS A 85 8.54 -4.21 -15.69
N LYS A 86 9.54 -3.33 -15.58
CA LYS A 86 10.85 -3.49 -16.27
C LYS A 86 11.61 -4.74 -15.85
N THR A 87 11.36 -5.25 -14.64
CA THR A 87 12.00 -6.48 -14.14
C THR A 87 11.27 -7.77 -14.54
N ALA A 88 10.36 -7.72 -15.53
CA ALA A 88 9.56 -8.87 -16.01
C ALA A 88 8.65 -9.49 -14.93
N ILE A 89 8.07 -8.66 -14.08
CA ILE A 89 6.98 -9.04 -13.16
C ILE A 89 5.65 -8.69 -13.85
N ILE A 90 4.75 -9.68 -13.96
CA ILE A 90 3.41 -9.47 -14.52
C ILE A 90 2.56 -8.75 -13.50
N PHE A 91 1.97 -7.62 -13.89
CA PHE A 91 1.04 -6.87 -13.08
C PHE A 91 -0.39 -7.25 -13.47
N MET A 92 -1.17 -7.78 -12.53
CA MET A 92 -2.59 -8.03 -12.71
C MET A 92 -3.38 -7.06 -11.83
N GLU A 93 -4.20 -6.21 -12.44
CA GLU A 93 -5.10 -5.30 -11.75
C GLU A 93 -6.54 -5.68 -12.09
N LYS A 94 -7.42 -5.69 -11.08
CA LYS A 94 -8.86 -5.85 -11.27
C LYS A 94 -9.52 -4.52 -10.93
N HIS A 95 -9.92 -3.76 -11.94
CA HIS A 95 -10.66 -2.52 -11.71
C HIS A 95 -12.10 -2.85 -11.31
N HIS A 96 -12.44 -2.58 -10.06
CA HIS A 96 -13.82 -2.40 -9.62
C HIS A 96 -13.87 -1.05 -8.89
N ILE A 97 -14.24 -0.02 -9.64
CA ILE A 97 -14.69 1.26 -9.11
C ILE A 97 -16.19 1.31 -9.41
#